data_AF-A0A7C8B954-F1
#
_entry.id   AF-A0A7C8B954-F1
#
_cell.length_a   1.000
_cell.length_b   1.000
_cell.length_c   1.000
_cell.angle_alpha   90.00
_cell.angle_beta   90.00
_cell.angle_gamma   90.00
#
_symmetry.space_group_name_H-M   'P 1'
#
loop_
_entity.id
_entity.type
_entity.pdbx_description
1 polymer ?
#
loop_
_entity_poly.entity_id
_entity_poly.type
_entity_poly.pdbx_seq_one_letter_code
_entity_poly.pdbx_strand_id
1 'polypeptide(L)'
;MNTKLTLSLNRDIIEQAKEFAQSRHQSLSKLIEGYLKQLTESKDMKSPATPLVARLSGVLDAGKAAGHKHEYADYLADKYR
;
A
#
# COMPACT_ATOMS: atom_id res chain seq x y z
N MET A 1 -12.96 24.00 5.68
CA MET A 1 -13.35 24.94 4.60
C MET A 1 -13.08 24.27 3.28
N ASN A 2 -13.96 24.44 2.29
CA ASN A 2 -13.77 23.83 0.96
C ASN A 2 -13.19 24.87 0.01
N THR A 3 -12.10 24.51 -0.68
CA THR A 3 -11.45 25.34 -1.70
C THR A 3 -11.47 24.63 -3.04
N LYS A 4 -11.51 25.40 -4.14
CA LYS A 4 -11.47 24.85 -5.50
C LYS A 4 -10.02 24.71 -5.94
N LEU A 5 -9.65 23.54 -6.43
CA LEU A 5 -8.38 23.26 -7.08
C LEU A 5 -8.62 23.12 -8.59
N THR A 6 -7.99 23.98 -9.39
CA THR A 6 -8.05 23.94 -10.86
C THR A 6 -6.73 23.41 -11.39
N LEU A 7 -6.76 22.33 -12.17
CA LEU A 7 -5.58 21.67 -12.74
C LEU A 7 -5.68 21.64 -14.26
N SER A 8 -4.58 21.93 -14.94
CA SER A 8 -4.45 21.74 -16.39
C SER A 8 -3.83 20.37 -16.66
N LEU A 9 -4.57 19.50 -17.34
CA LEU A 9 -4.19 18.12 -17.65
C LEU A 9 -4.54 17.81 -19.10
N ASN A 10 -3.92 16.77 -19.66
CA ASN A 10 -4.26 16.30 -20.99
C ASN A 10 -5.72 15.85 -21.05
N ARG A 11 -6.42 16.22 -22.13
CA ARG A 11 -7.85 15.93 -22.31
C ARG A 11 -8.15 14.44 -22.24
N ASP A 12 -7.32 13.60 -22.87
CA ASP A 12 -7.53 12.16 -22.92
C ASP A 12 -7.45 11.53 -21.52
N ILE A 13 -6.56 12.05 -20.66
CA ILE A 13 -6.44 11.61 -19.27
C ILE A 13 -7.69 12.00 -18.47
N ILE A 14 -8.23 13.20 -18.70
CA ILE A 14 -9.46 13.66 -18.03
C ILE A 14 -10.64 12.74 -18.38
N GLU A 15 -10.79 12.35 -19.64
CA GLU A 15 -11.89 11.48 -20.06
C GLU A 15 -11.76 10.07 -19.47
N GLN A 16 -10.57 9.46 -19.54
CA GLN A 16 -10.32 8.15 -18.90
C GLN A 16 -10.59 8.19 -17.38
N ALA A 17 -10.19 9.27 -16.72
CA ALA A 17 -10.43 9.43 -15.28
C ALA A 17 -11.92 9.59 -14.95
N LYS A 18 -12.71 10.26 -15.80
CA LYS A 18 -14.16 10.36 -15.65
C LYS A 18 -14.85 9.01 -15.81
N GLU A 19 -14.48 8.25 -16.85
CA GLU A 19 -15.01 6.90 -17.08
C GLU A 19 -14.73 5.99 -15.89
N PHE A 20 -13.48 6.02 -15.38
CA PHE A 20 -13.11 5.27 -14.19
C PHE A 20 -13.94 5.68 -12.97
N ALA A 21 -14.07 6.99 -12.71
CA ALA A 21 -14.85 7.49 -11.58
C ALA A 21 -16.32 7.07 -11.67
N GLN A 22 -16.91 7.13 -12.87
CA GLN A 22 -18.28 6.71 -13.14
C GLN A 22 -18.47 5.20 -12.90
N SER A 23 -17.52 4.36 -13.35
CA SER A 23 -17.55 2.91 -13.11
C SER A 23 -17.53 2.54 -11.62
N ARG A 24 -17.00 3.43 -10.77
CA ARG A 24 -16.93 3.29 -9.32
C ARG A 24 -18.05 4.03 -8.59
N HIS A 25 -19.01 4.61 -9.31
CA HIS A 25 -20.08 5.47 -8.76
C HIS A 25 -19.55 6.62 -7.89
N GLN A 26 -18.41 7.20 -8.27
CA GLN A 26 -17.75 8.30 -7.57
C GLN A 26 -17.56 9.50 -8.49
N SER A 27 -17.48 10.70 -7.92
CA SER A 27 -17.10 11.89 -8.69
C SER A 27 -15.57 11.98 -8.82
N LEU A 28 -15.11 12.56 -9.94
CA LEU A 28 -13.69 12.79 -10.16
C LEU A 28 -13.05 13.62 -9.04
N SER A 29 -13.75 14.64 -8.54
CA SER A 29 -13.30 15.44 -7.41
C SER A 29 -13.12 14.61 -6.13
N LYS A 30 -14.04 13.67 -5.84
CA LYS A 30 -13.96 12.78 -4.68
C LYS A 30 -12.76 11.83 -4.78
N LEU A 31 -12.49 11.34 -5.99
CA LEU A 31 -11.35 10.47 -6.27
C LEU A 31 -10.03 11.20 -6.03
N ILE A 32 -9.87 12.40 -6.58
CA ILE A 32 -8.65 13.21 -6.41
C ILE A 32 -8.48 13.66 -4.96
N GLU A 33 -9.55 14.07 -4.28
CA GLU A 33 -9.53 14.39 -2.85
C GLU A 33 -9.02 13.20 -2.02
N GLY A 34 -9.53 11.99 -2.30
CA GLY A 34 -9.08 10.76 -1.63
C GLY A 34 -7.61 10.45 -1.89
N TYR A 35 -7.15 10.60 -3.14
CA TYR A 35 -5.75 10.38 -3.51
C TYR A 35 -4.81 11.36 -2.80
N LEU A 36 -5.14 12.66 -2.81
CA LEU A 36 -4.36 13.69 -2.13
C LEU A 36 -4.32 13.44 -0.63
N LYS A 37 -5.44 13.04 -0.03
CA LYS A 37 -5.52 12.67 1.38
C LYS A 37 -4.55 11.52 1.70
N GLN A 38 -4.60 10.43 0.92
CA GLN A 38 -3.70 9.29 1.08
C GLN A 38 -2.22 9.67 0.91
N LEU A 39 -1.92 10.60 0.00
CA LEU A 39 -0.55 11.07 -0.23
C LEU A 39 -0.01 11.89 0.96
N THR A 40 -0.89 12.66 1.61
CA THR A 40 -0.53 13.53 2.75
C THR A 40 -0.68 12.87 4.11
N GLU A 41 -1.41 11.75 4.21
CA GLU A 41 -1.44 10.94 5.42
C GLU A 41 -0.02 10.43 5.66
N SER A 42 0.64 11.04 6.64
CA SER A 42 1.97 10.65 7.08
C SER A 42 1.98 9.15 7.28
N LYS A 43 2.94 8.51 6.63
CA LYS A 43 3.32 7.12 6.84
C LYS A 43 3.81 7.00 8.28
N ASP A 44 2.92 7.05 9.26
CA ASP A 44 3.16 6.39 10.53
C ASP A 44 3.34 4.92 10.15
N MET A 45 4.61 4.54 9.94
CA MET A 45 5.08 3.23 9.50
C MET A 45 4.88 2.19 10.60
N LYS A 46 3.66 2.12 11.10
CA LYS A 46 3.10 1.04 11.91
C LYS A 46 1.64 0.83 11.49
N SER A 47 1.36 0.87 10.19
CA SER A 47 0.14 0.23 9.72
C SER A 47 0.26 -1.25 10.08
N PRO A 48 -0.63 -1.81 10.92
CA PRO A 48 -0.61 -3.24 11.21
C PRO A 48 -0.73 -3.98 9.88
N ALA A 49 0.09 -5.02 9.71
CA ALA A 49 0.04 -5.87 8.53
C ALA A 49 -1.42 -6.20 8.20
N THR A 50 -1.83 -6.01 6.94
CA THR A 50 -3.20 -6.33 6.53
C THR A 50 -3.52 -7.77 6.90
N PRO A 51 -4.79 -8.15 7.16
CA PRO A 51 -5.12 -9.51 7.59
C PRO A 51 -4.57 -10.59 6.67
N LEU A 52 -4.49 -10.31 5.37
CA LEU A 52 -3.86 -11.19 4.40
C LEU A 52 -2.34 -11.31 4.61
N VAL A 53 -1.65 -10.19 4.77
CA VAL A 53 -0.20 -10.16 5.04
C VAL A 53 0.12 -10.82 6.38
N ALA A 54 -0.70 -10.59 7.41
CA ALA A 54 -0.57 -11.25 8.72
C ALA A 54 -0.74 -12.78 8.62
N ARG A 55 -1.71 -13.24 7.82
CA ARG A 55 -1.90 -14.68 7.54
C ARG A 55 -0.75 -15.29 6.75
N LEU A 56 -0.19 -14.54 5.79
CA LEU A 56 0.96 -14.96 4.97
C LEU A 56 2.28 -14.94 5.75
N SER A 57 2.48 -13.95 6.62
CA SER A 57 3.67 -13.89 7.51
C SER A 57 3.63 -14.96 8.59
N GLY A 58 2.45 -15.53 8.87
CA GLY A 58 2.28 -16.54 9.90
C GLY A 58 2.65 -15.99 11.29
N VAL A 59 3.24 -16.86 12.13
CA VAL A 59 3.64 -16.59 13.53
C VAL A 59 5.03 -15.91 13.60
N LEU A 60 5.61 -15.48 12.49
CA LEU A 60 6.95 -14.89 12.48
C LEU A 60 6.88 -13.43 12.93
N ASP A 61 7.29 -13.20 14.18
CA ASP A 61 7.59 -11.86 14.68
C ASP A 61 8.69 -11.24 13.80
N ALA A 62 8.37 -10.15 13.11
CA ALA A 62 9.34 -9.42 12.29
C ALA A 62 10.58 -8.95 13.09
N GLY A 63 10.46 -8.82 14.42
CA GLY A 63 11.58 -8.55 15.33
C GLY A 63 12.51 -9.74 15.60
N LYS A 64 12.05 -10.99 15.42
CA LYS A 64 12.86 -12.22 15.57
C LYS A 64 13.48 -12.68 14.25
N ALA A 65 12.92 -12.24 13.12
CA ALA A 65 13.38 -12.59 11.78
C ALA A 65 14.82 -12.17 11.44
N ALA A 66 15.42 -11.23 12.19
CA ALA A 66 16.80 -10.80 11.99
C ALA A 66 17.84 -11.90 12.34
N GLY A 67 17.51 -12.84 13.24
CA GLY A 67 18.42 -13.92 13.68
C GLY A 67 18.36 -15.21 12.85
N HIS A 68 17.24 -15.47 12.17
CA HIS A 68 16.98 -16.77 11.55
C HIS A 68 17.82 -17.09 10.29
N LYS A 69 18.50 -16.10 9.70
CA LYS A 69 19.39 -16.36 8.55
C LYS A 69 20.60 -17.23 8.92
N HIS A 70 21.18 -17.02 10.10
CA HIS A 70 22.31 -17.82 10.57
C HIS A 70 21.86 -19.22 10.99
N GLU A 71 20.78 -19.31 11.78
CA GLU A 71 20.21 -20.59 12.21
C GLU A 71 19.79 -21.49 11.03
N TYR A 72 19.26 -20.90 9.95
CA TYR A 72 18.90 -21.64 8.74
C TYR A 72 20.13 -22.13 7.96
N ALA A 73 21.21 -21.35 7.92
CA ALA A 73 22.47 -21.76 7.30
C ALA A 73 23.11 -22.92 8.07
N ASP A 74 23.12 -22.86 9.41
CA ASP A 74 23.64 -23.91 10.27
C ASP A 74 22.81 -25.20 10.15
N TYR A 75 21.48 -25.10 10.10
CA TYR A 75 20.60 -26.24 9.86
C TYR A 75 20.86 -26.93 8.51
N LEU A 76 21.07 -26.15 7.44
CA LEU A 76 21.39 -26.71 6.12
C LEU A 76 22.76 -27.40 6.13
N ALA A 77 23.75 -26.81 6.81
CA ALA A 77 25.08 -27.40 6.94
C ALA A 77 25.04 -28.77 7.64
N ASP A 78 24.23 -28.92 8.69
CA ASP A 78 24.06 -30.19 9.39
C ASP A 78 23.18 -31.19 8.61
N LYS A 79 22.16 -30.73 7.89
CA LYS A 79 21.25 -31.60 7.14
C LYS A 79 21.91 -32.29 5.94
N TYR A 80 22.85 -31.60 5.29
CA TYR A 80 23.57 -32.11 4.13
C TYR A 80 24.99 -32.59 4.47
N ARG A 81 25.22 -32.90 5.74
CA ARG A 81 26.45 -33.50 6.24
C ARG A 81 26.45 -35.02 6.11
#